data_AF-A0A957EB63-F1
#
_entry.id   AF-A0A957EB63-F1
#
_cell.length_a   1.000
_cell.length_b   1.000
_cell.length_c   1.000
_cell.angle_alpha   90.00
_cell.angle_beta   90.00
_cell.angle_gamma   90.00
#
_symmetry.space_group_name_H-M   'P 1'
#
loop_
_entity.id
_entity.type
_entity.pdbx_description
1 polymer ?
#
loop_
_entity_poly.entity_id
_entity_poly.type
_entity_poly.pdbx_seq_one_letter_code
_entity_poly.pdbx_strand_id
1 'polypeptide(L)'
;MAHKYAQFELERRWLLAKLPDALQNSPDYQLIEDRYITGTPLRLRRMTDASGQVTALKLTQKYQAADQTAYATTITNFYLDEASYVLLETLPAQLLVKRRYKLEDGRFQFSIDQFQGQLQGLVLAEIEQPDLDSLAQIPHPTFATCEVTEDPRFTGGELVKLTETQCQQLFQELCN
;
A
#
# COMPACT_ATOMS: atom_id res chain seq x y z
N MET A 1 23.22 4.43 0.11
CA MET A 1 23.81 3.99 -1.18
C MET A 1 22.67 3.63 -2.10
N ALA A 2 22.60 4.19 -3.31
CA ALA A 2 21.59 3.79 -4.29
C ALA A 2 22.02 2.44 -4.90
N HIS A 3 21.20 1.40 -4.74
CA HIS A 3 21.47 0.09 -5.30
C HIS A 3 21.08 0.06 -6.78
N LYS A 4 21.86 -0.62 -7.63
CA LYS A 4 21.68 -0.65 -9.11
C LYS A 4 20.25 -0.98 -9.57
N TYR A 5 19.52 -1.77 -8.80
CA TYR A 5 18.17 -2.24 -9.15
C TYR A 5 17.06 -1.55 -8.36
N ALA A 6 17.42 -0.63 -7.47
CA ALA A 6 16.45 0.14 -6.72
C ALA A 6 15.86 1.26 -7.60
N GLN A 7 14.55 1.45 -7.46
CA GLN A 7 13.80 2.56 -8.05
C GLN A 7 13.40 3.53 -6.95
N PHE A 8 13.14 4.78 -7.36
CA PHE A 8 12.54 5.79 -6.52
C PHE A 8 11.05 5.90 -6.86
N GLU A 9 10.19 5.65 -5.88
CA GLU A 9 8.75 5.91 -6.00
C GLU A 9 8.45 7.23 -5.28
N LEU A 10 7.79 8.15 -5.99
CA LEU A 10 7.26 9.39 -5.42
C LEU A 10 5.75 9.25 -5.31
N GLU A 11 5.23 9.21 -4.08
CA GLU A 11 3.83 8.91 -3.80
C GLU A 11 3.19 9.96 -2.87
N ARG A 12 1.88 10.13 -3.03
CA ARG A 12 1.01 10.80 -2.06
C ARG A 12 -0.08 9.85 -1.62
N ARG A 13 -0.51 9.98 -0.37
CA ARG A 13 -1.50 9.12 0.28
C ARG A 13 -2.57 9.95 0.97
N TRP A 14 -3.82 9.54 0.79
CA TRP A 14 -4.97 10.14 1.46
C TRP A 14 -5.78 9.11 2.21
N LEU A 15 -6.35 9.53 3.33
CA LEU A 15 -7.37 8.79 4.03
C LEU A 15 -8.74 9.04 3.43
N LEU A 16 -9.53 7.98 3.29
CA LEU A 16 -10.92 8.03 2.87
C LEU A 16 -11.83 7.59 4.00
N ALA A 17 -12.97 8.26 4.16
CA ALA A 17 -14.00 7.86 5.13
C ALA A 17 -14.66 6.51 4.79
N LYS A 18 -14.75 6.17 3.50
CA LYS A 18 -15.29 4.90 2.99
C LYS A 18 -14.75 4.60 1.60
N LEU A 19 -14.95 3.36 1.14
CA LEU A 19 -14.72 3.01 -0.25
C LEU A 19 -15.63 3.88 -1.16
N PRO A 20 -15.09 4.52 -2.22
CA PRO A 20 -15.89 5.29 -3.16
C PRO A 20 -17.04 4.48 -3.74
N ASP A 21 -18.21 5.12 -3.90
CA ASP A 21 -19.45 4.43 -4.30
C ASP A 21 -19.32 3.74 -5.66
N ALA A 22 -18.57 4.33 -6.59
CA ALA A 22 -18.27 3.75 -7.90
C ALA A 22 -17.49 2.43 -7.85
N LEU A 23 -16.79 2.15 -6.74
CA LEU A 23 -16.02 0.93 -6.55
C LEU A 23 -16.76 -0.10 -5.70
N GLN A 24 -17.91 0.26 -5.12
CA GLN A 24 -18.72 -0.69 -4.36
C GLN A 24 -19.16 -1.83 -5.27
N ASN A 25 -18.85 -3.07 -4.85
CA ASN A 25 -19.11 -4.29 -5.60
C ASN A 25 -18.36 -4.40 -6.94
N SER A 26 -17.36 -3.56 -7.19
CA SER A 26 -16.51 -3.71 -8.38
C SER A 26 -15.77 -5.06 -8.32
N PRO A 27 -15.86 -5.89 -9.38
CA PRO A 27 -15.03 -7.08 -9.50
C PRO A 27 -13.62 -6.76 -10.01
N ASP A 28 -13.32 -5.51 -10.33
CA ASP A 28 -11.99 -5.10 -10.81
C ASP A 28 -11.12 -4.64 -9.64
N TYR A 29 -10.55 -5.63 -8.94
CA TYR A 29 -9.56 -5.40 -7.90
C TYR A 29 -8.45 -6.46 -7.92
N GLN A 30 -7.32 -6.10 -7.33
CA GLN A 30 -6.28 -7.05 -6.93
C GLN A 30 -6.36 -7.29 -5.43
N LEU A 31 -6.56 -8.53 -5.01
CA LEU A 31 -6.29 -8.94 -3.63
C LEU A 31 -4.78 -9.00 -3.46
N ILE A 32 -4.28 -8.23 -2.50
CA ILE A 32 -2.85 -8.14 -2.19
C ILE A 32 -2.66 -8.68 -0.78
N GLU A 33 -1.81 -9.70 -0.69
CA GLU A 33 -1.37 -10.32 0.56
C GLU A 33 0.13 -10.04 0.72
N ASP A 34 0.47 -9.13 1.63
CA ASP A 34 1.85 -8.78 1.96
C ASP A 34 2.27 -9.46 3.26
N ARG A 35 3.26 -10.35 3.17
CA ARG A 35 3.94 -10.94 4.33
C ARG A 35 5.20 -10.15 4.63
N TYR A 36 5.15 -9.28 5.63
CA TYR A 36 6.30 -8.51 6.12
C TYR A 36 7.21 -9.42 6.94
N ILE A 37 8.39 -9.75 6.41
CA ILE A 37 9.30 -10.74 6.99
C ILE A 37 9.93 -10.15 8.26
N THR A 38 9.72 -10.84 9.38
CA THR A 38 10.12 -10.39 10.72
C THR A 38 11.61 -10.08 10.80
N GLY A 39 11.94 -8.89 11.33
CA GLY A 39 13.33 -8.45 11.51
C GLY A 39 14.02 -7.96 10.24
N THR A 40 13.28 -7.76 9.14
CA THR A 40 13.83 -7.31 7.85
C THR A 40 12.99 -6.20 7.22
N PRO A 41 13.52 -5.44 6.24
CA PRO A 41 12.75 -4.50 5.42
C PRO A 41 12.05 -5.19 4.23
N LEU A 42 12.00 -6.53 4.21
CA LEU A 42 11.47 -7.30 3.09
C LEU A 42 10.00 -7.65 3.31
N ARG A 43 9.24 -7.64 2.22
CA ARG A 43 7.89 -8.23 2.16
C ARG A 43 7.78 -9.22 1.01
N LEU A 44 7.14 -10.34 1.26
CA LEU A 44 6.74 -11.31 0.25
C LEU A 44 5.29 -11.03 -0.13
N ARG A 45 5.02 -10.69 -1.39
CA ARG A 45 3.70 -10.29 -1.89
C ARG A 45 3.12 -11.36 -2.81
N ARG A 46 1.87 -11.75 -2.57
CA ARG A 46 1.00 -12.42 -3.54
C ARG A 46 -0.09 -11.46 -4.00
N MET A 47 -0.33 -11.43 -5.30
CA MET A 47 -1.41 -10.68 -5.93
C MET A 47 -2.32 -11.64 -6.67
N THR A 48 -3.63 -11.51 -6.44
CA THR A 48 -4.65 -12.36 -7.03
C THR A 48 -5.78 -11.48 -7.54
N ASP A 49 -6.27 -11.70 -8.75
CA ASP A 49 -7.44 -10.97 -9.24
C ASP A 49 -8.75 -11.49 -8.60
N ALA A 50 -9.87 -10.84 -8.88
CA ALA A 50 -11.16 -11.24 -8.31
C ALA A 50 -11.66 -12.62 -8.76
N SER A 51 -11.10 -13.21 -9.83
CA SER A 51 -11.42 -14.57 -10.26
C SER A 51 -10.68 -15.65 -9.45
N GLY A 52 -9.68 -15.24 -8.65
CA GLY A 52 -8.80 -16.16 -7.92
C GLY A 52 -7.52 -16.52 -8.67
N GLN A 53 -7.26 -15.93 -9.84
CA GLN A 53 -6.03 -16.13 -10.59
C GLN A 53 -4.89 -15.33 -9.95
N VAL A 54 -3.78 -16.00 -9.62
CA VAL A 54 -2.55 -15.34 -9.17
C VAL A 54 -1.97 -14.55 -10.34
N THR A 55 -1.83 -13.24 -10.17
CA THR A 55 -1.31 -12.32 -11.19
C THR A 55 0.15 -11.97 -10.98
N ALA A 56 0.66 -12.03 -9.74
CA ALA A 56 2.07 -11.80 -9.44
C ALA A 56 2.49 -12.36 -8.07
N LEU A 57 3.75 -12.81 -8.01
CA LEU A 57 4.47 -13.18 -6.80
C LEU A 57 5.78 -12.39 -6.76
N LYS A 58 6.07 -11.70 -5.65
CA LYS A 58 7.25 -10.82 -5.57
C LYS A 58 7.88 -10.82 -4.18
N LEU A 59 9.21 -10.77 -4.11
CA LEU A 59 9.95 -10.32 -2.95
C LEU A 59 10.29 -8.83 -3.14
N THR A 60 9.90 -7.99 -2.20
CA THR A 60 10.07 -6.54 -2.28
C THR A 60 10.85 -6.04 -1.09
N GLN A 61 11.86 -5.20 -1.33
CA GLN A 61 12.42 -4.32 -0.30
C GLN A 61 11.86 -2.92 -0.53
N LYS A 62 11.16 -2.34 0.46
CA LYS A 62 10.69 -0.95 0.40
C LYS A 62 11.11 -0.24 1.68
N TYR A 63 11.85 0.86 1.54
CA TYR A 63 12.35 1.64 2.68
C TYR A 63 12.49 3.11 2.31
N GLN A 64 12.49 3.96 3.33
CA GLN A 64 12.81 5.38 3.22
C GLN A 64 14.23 5.58 3.77
N ALA A 65 15.13 6.10 2.95
CA ALA A 65 16.48 6.47 3.37
C ALA A 65 16.45 7.81 4.15
N ALA A 66 17.48 8.05 4.96
CA ALA A 66 17.52 9.21 5.87
C ALA A 66 17.51 10.58 5.16
N ASP A 67 17.90 10.62 3.90
CA ASP A 67 17.92 11.80 3.03
C ASP A 67 16.63 11.97 2.20
N GLN A 68 15.66 11.05 2.33
CA GLN A 68 14.40 11.08 1.58
C GLN A 68 13.27 11.76 2.36
N THR A 69 12.44 12.54 1.65
CA THR A 69 11.20 13.10 2.18
C THR A 69 10.14 11.99 2.36
N ALA A 70 9.06 12.28 3.09
CA ALA A 70 7.96 11.32 3.29
C ALA A 70 7.25 10.90 1.99
N TYR A 71 7.41 11.69 0.93
CA TYR A 71 6.86 11.42 -0.40
C TYR A 71 7.72 10.43 -1.18
N ALA A 72 8.97 10.19 -0.77
CA ALA A 72 9.94 9.43 -1.54
C ALA A 72 10.30 8.13 -0.83
N THR A 73 10.19 7.02 -1.56
CA THR A 73 10.63 5.71 -1.07
C THR A 73 11.53 5.03 -2.07
N THR A 74 12.46 4.23 -1.56
CA THR A 74 13.30 3.36 -2.37
C THR A 74 12.67 1.98 -2.40
N ILE A 75 12.44 1.45 -3.59
CA ILE A 75 11.85 0.12 -3.79
C ILE A 75 12.73 -0.76 -4.67
N THR A 76 12.85 -2.04 -4.34
CA THR A 76 13.38 -3.08 -5.24
C THR A 76 12.41 -4.23 -5.26
N ASN A 77 11.99 -4.64 -6.47
CA ASN A 77 11.08 -5.76 -6.67
C ASN A 77 11.81 -6.90 -7.38
N PHE A 78 11.67 -8.11 -6.85
CA PHE A 78 12.13 -9.34 -7.48
C PHE A 78 10.94 -10.26 -7.71
N TYR A 79 10.61 -10.52 -8.97
CA TYR A 79 9.49 -11.38 -9.35
C TYR A 79 9.87 -12.85 -9.17
N LEU A 80 8.97 -13.62 -8.58
CA LEU A 80 9.20 -15.00 -8.19
C LEU A 80 8.36 -15.95 -9.02
N ASP A 81 8.87 -17.15 -9.24
CA ASP A 81 8.05 -18.31 -9.57
C ASP A 81 7.37 -18.87 -8.30
N GLU A 82 6.42 -19.79 -8.48
CA GLU A 82 5.66 -20.38 -7.37
C GLU A 82 6.58 -21.14 -6.40
N ALA A 83 7.58 -21.88 -6.91
CA ALA A 83 8.47 -22.68 -6.07
C ALA A 83 9.30 -21.80 -5.13
N SER A 84 9.85 -20.69 -5.63
CA SER A 84 10.60 -19.71 -4.82
C SER A 84 9.69 -19.00 -3.83
N TYR A 85 8.46 -18.67 -4.23
CA TYR A 85 7.48 -18.05 -3.34
C TYR A 85 7.14 -18.96 -2.15
N VAL A 86 6.76 -20.22 -2.42
CA VAL A 86 6.39 -21.20 -1.38
C VAL A 86 7.52 -21.43 -0.40
N LEU A 87 8.78 -21.49 -0.88
CA LEU A 87 9.94 -21.60 0.00
C LEU A 87 10.06 -20.38 0.93
N LEU A 88 9.96 -19.16 0.39
CA LEU A 88 10.07 -17.93 1.17
C LEU A 88 8.87 -17.69 2.09
N GLU A 89 7.71 -18.23 1.77
CA GLU A 89 6.49 -18.11 2.60
C GLU A 89 6.67 -18.75 3.98
N THR A 90 7.57 -19.74 4.10
CA THR A 90 7.93 -20.40 5.36
C THR A 90 8.60 -19.48 6.38
N LEU A 91 9.10 -18.32 5.94
CA LEU A 91 9.75 -17.36 6.83
C LEU A 91 8.73 -16.72 7.80
N PRO A 92 9.14 -16.42 9.04
CA PRO A 92 8.28 -15.74 10.00
C PRO A 92 7.94 -14.34 9.48
N ALA A 93 6.65 -14.03 9.43
CA ALA A 93 6.16 -12.78 8.88
C ALA A 93 4.83 -12.38 9.51
N GLN A 94 4.52 -11.07 9.43
CA GLN A 94 3.19 -10.55 9.73
C GLN A 94 2.44 -10.27 8.43
N LEU A 95 1.14 -10.58 8.40
CA LEU A 95 0.33 -10.51 7.19
C LEU A 95 -0.49 -9.21 7.15
N LEU A 96 -0.43 -8.52 6.02
CA LEU A 96 -1.26 -7.38 5.69
C LEU A 96 -2.07 -7.69 4.43
N VAL A 97 -3.40 -7.62 4.52
CA VAL A 97 -4.30 -7.97 3.41
C VAL A 97 -5.14 -6.77 3.00
N LYS A 98 -5.23 -6.51 1.70
CA LYS A 98 -6.07 -5.44 1.14
C LYS A 98 -6.59 -5.79 -0.25
N ARG A 99 -7.72 -5.20 -0.63
CA ARG A 99 -8.16 -5.12 -2.02
C ARG A 99 -7.74 -3.78 -2.58
N ARG A 100 -6.98 -3.77 -3.67
CA ARG A 100 -6.58 -2.57 -4.40
C ARG A 100 -7.43 -2.42 -5.65
N TYR A 101 -8.19 -1.33 -5.71
CA TYR A 101 -8.97 -0.91 -6.86
C TYR A 101 -8.25 0.22 -7.60
N LYS A 102 -8.60 0.41 -8.87
CA LYS A 102 -8.20 1.61 -9.62
C LYS A 102 -9.38 2.57 -9.68
N LEU A 103 -9.12 3.84 -9.42
CA LEU A 103 -10.10 4.91 -9.58
C LEU A 103 -9.52 6.00 -10.48
N GLU A 104 -10.23 6.31 -11.56
CA GLU A 104 -9.93 7.46 -12.39
C GLU A 104 -10.68 8.68 -11.87
N ASP A 105 -9.95 9.76 -11.58
CA ASP A 105 -10.50 11.07 -11.24
C ASP A 105 -9.88 12.13 -12.15
N GLY A 106 -10.61 12.47 -13.21
CA GLY A 106 -10.09 13.28 -14.31
C GLY A 106 -8.90 12.61 -14.99
N ARG A 107 -7.73 13.23 -14.91
CA ARG A 107 -6.47 12.69 -15.47
C ARG A 107 -5.65 11.86 -14.47
N PHE A 108 -6.08 11.79 -13.21
CA PHE A 108 -5.32 11.15 -12.14
C PHE A 108 -5.86 9.75 -11.91
N GLN A 109 -4.95 8.77 -11.85
CA GLN A 109 -5.28 7.38 -11.58
C GLN A 109 -4.83 7.03 -10.17
N PHE A 110 -5.80 6.84 -9.27
CA PHE A 110 -5.56 6.47 -7.88
C PHE A 110 -5.63 4.95 -7.71
N SER A 111 -4.76 4.43 -6.86
CA SER A 111 -4.91 3.11 -6.23
C SER A 111 -5.72 3.28 -4.94
N ILE A 112 -6.91 2.72 -4.88
CA ILE A 112 -7.75 2.73 -3.67
C ILE A 112 -7.58 1.41 -2.95
N ASP A 113 -6.97 1.43 -1.78
CA ASP A 113 -6.74 0.28 -0.92
C ASP A 113 -7.83 0.17 0.16
N GLN A 114 -8.58 -0.93 0.12
CA GLN A 114 -9.50 -1.32 1.18
C GLN A 114 -8.88 -2.45 2.00
N PHE A 115 -8.42 -2.13 3.20
CA PHE A 115 -7.78 -3.09 4.08
C PHE A 115 -8.78 -4.09 4.67
N GLN A 116 -8.29 -5.29 4.97
CA GLN A 116 -9.06 -6.43 5.48
C GLN A 116 -8.56 -6.84 6.88
N GLY A 117 -9.29 -7.74 7.53
CA GLY A 117 -8.93 -8.25 8.87
C GLY A 117 -8.97 -7.15 9.93
N GLN A 118 -7.94 -7.04 10.75
CA GLN A 118 -7.88 -6.07 11.86
C GLN A 118 -7.92 -4.60 11.40
N LEU A 119 -7.57 -4.32 10.14
CA LEU A 119 -7.62 -2.99 9.54
C LEU A 119 -8.90 -2.76 8.73
N GLN A 120 -9.89 -3.65 8.85
CA GLN A 120 -11.19 -3.46 8.20
C GLN A 120 -11.78 -2.12 8.61
N GLY A 121 -12.15 -1.31 7.60
CA GLY A 121 -12.61 0.07 7.76
C GLY A 121 -11.59 1.11 7.31
N LEU A 122 -10.29 0.77 7.31
CA LEU A 122 -9.26 1.65 6.75
C LEU A 122 -9.34 1.62 5.21
N VAL A 123 -9.46 2.81 4.62
CA VAL A 123 -9.40 3.00 3.17
C VAL A 123 -8.38 4.10 2.86
N LEU A 124 -7.41 3.78 2.00
CA LEU A 124 -6.39 4.73 1.57
C LEU A 124 -6.43 4.90 0.05
N ALA A 125 -6.26 6.13 -0.42
CA ALA A 125 -5.93 6.40 -1.81
C ALA A 125 -4.46 6.69 -1.92
N GLU A 126 -3.78 6.09 -2.89
CA GLU A 126 -2.39 6.35 -3.22
C GLU A 126 -2.28 6.73 -4.70
N ILE A 127 -1.37 7.63 -5.03
CA ILE A 127 -0.98 7.92 -6.40
C ILE A 127 0.53 8.11 -6.45
N GLU A 128 1.14 7.56 -7.49
CA GLU A 128 2.56 7.72 -7.79
C GLU A 128 2.72 8.66 -8.99
N GLN A 129 3.79 9.45 -8.99
CA GLN A 129 4.18 10.30 -10.11
C GLN A 129 5.68 10.17 -10.39
N PRO A 130 6.15 10.44 -11.63
CA PRO A 130 7.55 10.29 -11.99
C PRO A 130 8.47 11.36 -11.35
N ASP A 131 7.92 12.50 -10.94
CA ASP A 131 8.68 13.62 -10.38
C ASP A 131 7.86 14.42 -9.35
N LEU A 132 8.55 15.25 -8.57
CA LEU A 132 7.93 16.05 -7.51
C LEU A 132 7.00 17.15 -8.06
N ASP A 133 7.28 17.68 -9.25
CA ASP A 133 6.46 18.73 -9.86
C ASP A 133 5.08 18.19 -10.22
N SER A 134 5.02 17.06 -10.91
CA SER A 134 3.77 16.35 -11.22
C SER A 134 3.04 15.87 -9.96
N LEU A 135 3.77 15.44 -8.94
CA LEU A 135 3.19 15.08 -7.63
C LEU A 135 2.52 16.28 -6.93
N ALA A 136 3.14 17.45 -7.01
CA ALA A 136 2.63 18.70 -6.44
C ALA A 136 1.40 19.24 -7.18
N GLN A 137 1.21 18.88 -8.46
CA GLN A 137 0.04 19.28 -9.26
C GLN A 137 -1.22 18.45 -8.97
N ILE A 138 -1.15 17.41 -8.13
CA ILE A 138 -2.32 16.62 -7.77
C ILE A 138 -3.18 17.44 -6.79
N PRO A 139 -4.44 17.79 -7.14
CA PRO A 139 -5.32 18.46 -6.21
C PRO A 139 -5.71 17.52 -5.07
N HIS A 140 -6.14 18.08 -3.94
CA HIS A 140 -6.78 17.27 -2.89
C HIS A 140 -8.04 16.61 -3.45
N PRO A 141 -8.13 15.26 -3.48
CA PRO A 141 -9.27 14.58 -4.10
C PRO A 141 -10.56 14.83 -3.32
N THR A 142 -11.66 15.06 -4.01
CA THR A 142 -12.96 15.36 -3.36
C THR A 142 -13.52 14.19 -2.55
N PHE A 143 -13.08 12.97 -2.85
CA PHE A 143 -13.45 11.75 -2.11
C PHE A 143 -12.57 11.51 -0.86
N ALA A 144 -11.50 12.27 -0.68
CA ALA A 144 -10.54 12.10 0.41
C ALA A 144 -10.86 13.01 1.61
N THR A 145 -10.70 12.47 2.81
CA THR A 145 -10.86 13.22 4.06
C THR A 145 -9.66 14.13 4.32
N CYS A 146 -8.45 13.56 4.32
CA CYS A 146 -7.21 14.28 4.56
C CYS A 146 -6.03 13.58 3.88
N GLU A 147 -4.95 14.34 3.64
CA GLU A 147 -3.68 13.77 3.21
C GLU A 147 -2.91 13.24 4.43
N VAL A 148 -2.35 12.04 4.29
CA VAL A 148 -1.61 11.32 5.35
C VAL A 148 -0.23 10.88 4.88
N THR A 149 0.30 11.50 3.81
CA THR A 149 1.61 11.16 3.24
C THR A 149 2.73 11.28 4.27
N GLU A 150 2.69 12.33 5.09
CA GLU A 150 3.73 12.60 6.10
C GLU A 150 3.55 11.83 7.41
N ASP A 151 2.44 11.12 7.59
CA ASP A 151 2.19 10.32 8.79
C ASP A 151 2.67 8.87 8.59
N PRO A 152 3.80 8.47 9.22
CA PRO A 152 4.40 7.16 9.01
C PRO A 152 3.51 6.01 9.46
N ARG A 153 2.49 6.27 10.31
CA ARG A 153 1.54 5.26 10.79
C ARG A 153 0.72 4.66 9.65
N PHE A 154 0.56 5.37 8.54
CA PHE A 154 -0.17 4.92 7.35
C PHE A 154 0.70 4.20 6.32
N THR A 155 1.97 3.95 6.63
CA THR A 155 2.81 3.09 5.79
C THR A 155 2.50 1.62 6.05
N GLY A 156 2.56 0.77 5.02
CA GLY A 156 2.25 -0.65 5.18
C GLY A 156 3.12 -1.37 6.22
N GLY A 157 4.38 -0.94 6.40
CA GLY A 157 5.29 -1.50 7.40
C GLY A 157 4.93 -1.16 8.84
N GLU A 158 4.24 -0.03 9.08
CA GLU A 158 3.70 0.31 10.40
C GLU A 158 2.30 -0.29 10.60
N LEU A 159 1.44 -0.22 9.58
CA LEU A 159 0.08 -0.78 9.61
C LEU A 159 0.07 -2.26 9.97
N VAL A 160 1.00 -3.05 9.44
CA VAL A 160 1.07 -4.50 9.72
C VAL A 160 1.37 -4.82 11.19
N LYS A 161 2.01 -3.90 11.92
CA LYS A 161 2.39 -4.08 13.33
C LYS A 161 1.27 -3.71 14.30
N LEU A 162 0.21 -3.04 13.82
CA LEU A 162 -0.86 -2.56 14.68
C LEU A 162 -1.64 -3.75 15.27
N THR A 163 -1.88 -3.69 16.57
CA THR A 163 -2.85 -4.55 17.27
C THR A 163 -4.27 -4.04 17.04
N GLU A 164 -5.29 -4.86 17.34
CA GLU A 164 -6.70 -4.45 17.26
C GLU A 164 -6.98 -3.16 18.05
N THR A 165 -6.44 -3.03 19.27
CA THR A 165 -6.61 -1.83 20.10
C THR A 165 -5.97 -0.60 19.47
N GLN A 166 -4.77 -0.73 18.89
CA GLN A 166 -4.11 0.39 18.20
C GLN A 166 -4.85 0.77 16.92
N CYS A 167 -5.44 -0.21 16.21
CA CYS A 167 -6.30 0.06 15.05
C CYS A 167 -7.55 0.87 15.47
N GLN A 168 -8.20 0.50 16.57
CA GLN A 168 -9.35 1.23 17.11
C GLN A 168 -8.99 2.67 17.51
N GLN A 169 -7.84 2.87 18.17
CA GLN A 169 -7.33 4.20 18.53
C GLN A 169 -7.08 5.04 17.28
N LEU A 170 -6.39 4.48 16.28
CA LEU A 170 -6.16 5.15 15.00
C LEU A 170 -7.50 5.57 14.37
N PHE A 171 -8.50 4.69 14.35
CA PHE A 171 -9.79 5.02 13.76
C PHE A 171 -10.57 6.09 14.56
N GLN A 172 -10.42 6.13 15.88
CA GLN A 172 -11.03 7.19 16.71
C GLN A 172 -10.37 8.54 16.44
N GLU A 173 -9.06 8.60 16.30
CA GLU A 173 -8.34 9.83 15.94
C GLU A 173 -8.73 10.35 14.56
N LEU A 174 -9.04 9.46 13.62
CA LEU A 174 -9.45 9.82 12.26
C LEU A 174 -10.91 10.26 12.15
N CYS A 175 -11.76 9.93 13.12
CA CYS A 175 -13.18 10.29 13.15
C CYS A 175 -13.48 11.59 13.92
N ASN A 176 -12.47 12.21 14.55
CA ASN A 176 -12.58 13.45 15.32
C ASN A 176 -11.95 14.63 14.58
#